data_AF-A0A6N9BSH1-F1
#
_entry.id   AF-A0A6N9BSH1-F1
#
_cell.length_a   1.000
_cell.length_b   1.000
_cell.length_c   1.000
_cell.angle_alpha   90.00
_cell.angle_beta   90.00
_cell.angle_gamma   90.00
#
_symmetry.space_group_name_H-M   'P 1'
#
loop_
_entity.id
_entity.type
_entity.pdbx_description
1 polymer ?
#
loop_
_entity_poly.entity_id
_entity_poly.type
_entity_poly.pdbx_seq_one_letter_code
_entity_poly.pdbx_strand_id
1 'polypeptide(L)'
;MAETYTDHPAGVAAPPPKDPESAFFSETAPAHRPLPLTPDLDPPGADRLGLSAEEIEQFRTQGYVIKRGLIPSADLAPFRELWWKQPPVVRAGVRREDPATWLDPGGRWTLENRWDLDHDWMGGSPWPSPEDERPGATVGERVGRLAHRLSRDAVNDVWRWHGLGHDPAFVAATSAHPRMLHMLEALMGGPVKRPWRNRGVYSIFPRASDERESRLGPHMDQNMMELSGVTLLDDVPPHSGGFTIFPTSPQVLYPTSEQALNWVATDASSEAIDRLKVDVQPVEFTGRAGDTIFAHGLVVHTAGLHDTDRLRLAVIQDFNKVRPRSHMRWTAAGKHGGPRVHCDMDGYFRFPTDGDDDPADGLREVTNQWIMDSNEFVLSRDAPFDDMFHDWNLGREPVRGHVIDEPPWWRKYGLPALPSATQPPGGGGMAAVPLSEVASYEGDGVWRVRSRANDWMER
;
A
#
# COMPACT_ATOMS: atom_id res chain seq x y z
N MET A 1 -32.25 -6.68 -11.94
CA MET A 1 -32.57 -5.88 -13.14
C MET A 1 -31.26 -5.26 -13.58
N ALA A 2 -30.74 -5.70 -14.73
CA ALA A 2 -29.45 -5.25 -15.25
C ALA A 2 -29.64 -3.88 -15.92
N GLU A 3 -29.21 -2.82 -15.25
CA GLU A 3 -28.86 -1.59 -15.94
C GLU A 3 -27.47 -1.80 -16.54
N THR A 4 -27.41 -1.74 -17.87
CA THR A 4 -26.17 -1.51 -18.60
C THR A 4 -25.56 -0.22 -18.07
N TYR A 5 -24.47 -0.30 -17.31
CA TYR A 5 -23.65 0.85 -16.91
C TYR A 5 -22.96 1.40 -18.16
N THR A 6 -23.71 2.20 -18.93
CA THR A 6 -23.20 2.99 -20.04
C THR A 6 -22.27 4.08 -19.52
N ASP A 7 -21.27 4.43 -20.33
CA ASP A 7 -20.28 5.47 -20.12
C ASP A 7 -20.81 6.70 -19.34
N HIS A 8 -19.96 7.17 -18.43
CA HIS A 8 -20.15 8.32 -17.55
C HIS A 8 -20.68 9.58 -18.25
N PRO A 9 -21.32 10.50 -17.52
CA PRO A 9 -21.73 11.79 -18.07
C PRO A 9 -20.51 12.50 -18.69
N ALA A 10 -20.62 12.76 -19.98
CA ALA A 10 -19.67 13.58 -20.72
C ALA A 10 -19.51 14.94 -20.01
N GLY A 11 -18.32 15.21 -19.43
CA GLY A 11 -18.04 16.55 -18.90
C GLY A 11 -16.91 16.68 -17.88
N VAL A 12 -16.62 15.65 -17.06
CA VAL A 12 -15.49 15.73 -16.11
C VAL A 12 -14.25 15.14 -16.75
N ALA A 13 -13.28 16.01 -17.09
CA ALA A 13 -11.99 15.59 -17.62
C ALA A 13 -11.27 14.72 -16.58
N ALA A 14 -10.64 13.63 -17.03
CA ALA A 14 -9.75 12.88 -16.16
C ALA A 14 -8.47 13.70 -15.89
N PRO A 15 -7.92 13.65 -14.68
CA PRO A 15 -6.65 14.29 -14.38
C PRO A 15 -5.51 13.66 -15.19
N PRO A 16 -4.38 14.38 -15.36
CA PRO A 16 -3.21 13.84 -16.03
C PRO A 16 -2.69 12.56 -15.35
N PRO A 17 -2.27 11.55 -16.13
CA PRO A 17 -1.75 10.32 -15.58
C PRO A 17 -0.55 10.50 -14.65
N LYS A 18 -0.60 9.87 -13.47
CA LYS A 18 0.52 9.83 -12.52
C LYS A 18 1.03 8.42 -12.28
N ASP A 19 2.30 8.28 -11.88
CA ASP A 19 2.86 6.99 -11.47
C ASP A 19 2.04 6.38 -10.32
N PRO A 20 1.50 5.15 -10.44
CA PRO A 20 0.86 4.47 -9.33
C PRO A 20 1.70 4.41 -8.07
N GLU A 21 3.02 4.37 -8.19
CA GLU A 21 3.97 4.29 -7.07
C GLU A 21 4.34 5.61 -6.40
N SER A 22 3.82 6.74 -6.88
CA SER A 22 4.07 8.03 -6.22
C SER A 22 3.31 8.16 -4.91
N ALA A 23 4.01 8.60 -3.87
CA ALA A 23 3.38 9.14 -2.68
C ALA A 23 3.08 10.63 -2.90
N PHE A 24 2.06 11.15 -2.22
CA PHE A 24 1.79 12.58 -2.17
C PHE A 24 2.56 13.21 -1.01
N PHE A 25 3.42 14.17 -1.31
CA PHE A 25 4.23 14.87 -0.33
C PHE A 25 4.54 16.30 -0.81
N SER A 26 5.10 17.10 0.09
CA SER A 26 5.69 18.41 -0.20
C SER A 26 7.12 18.48 0.33
N GLU A 27 7.89 19.50 -0.07
CA GLU A 27 9.28 19.68 0.39
C GLU A 27 9.39 20.25 1.82
N THR A 28 8.31 20.82 2.35
CA THR A 28 8.28 21.37 3.71
C THR A 28 8.65 20.31 4.74
N ALA A 29 9.52 20.67 5.67
CA ALA A 29 9.90 19.84 6.81
C ALA A 29 8.87 19.98 7.94
N PRO A 30 8.56 18.90 8.68
CA PRO A 30 7.65 19.00 9.82
C PRO A 30 8.26 19.78 10.97
N ALA A 31 7.44 20.63 11.61
CA ALA A 31 7.86 21.51 12.71
C ALA A 31 7.91 20.81 14.07
N HIS A 32 7.19 19.69 14.22
CA HIS A 32 6.97 19.03 15.50
C HIS A 32 7.63 17.63 15.55
N ARG A 33 8.20 17.28 16.71
CA ARG A 33 8.67 15.91 16.99
C ARG A 33 7.50 15.06 17.46
N PRO A 34 7.39 13.77 17.08
CA PRO A 34 6.20 12.98 17.37
C PRO A 34 6.02 12.68 18.86
N LEU A 35 4.76 12.65 19.31
CA LEU A 35 4.37 12.21 20.65
C LEU A 35 4.05 10.71 20.64
N PRO A 36 4.68 9.89 21.50
CA PRO A 36 4.35 8.48 21.60
C PRO A 36 2.92 8.25 22.11
N LEU A 37 2.15 7.40 21.43
CA LEU A 37 0.83 6.94 21.87
C LEU A 37 0.99 5.74 22.81
N THR A 38 1.08 6.04 24.10
CA THR A 38 1.10 5.03 25.16
C THR A 38 -0.32 4.61 25.56
N PRO A 39 -0.51 3.39 26.10
CA PRO A 39 -1.86 2.88 26.41
C PRO A 39 -2.71 3.75 27.35
N ASP A 40 -2.10 4.57 28.19
CA ASP A 40 -2.78 5.52 29.08
C ASP A 40 -3.41 6.71 28.35
N LEU A 41 -3.03 6.94 27.09
CA LEU A 41 -3.61 7.97 26.21
C LEU A 41 -4.71 7.42 25.30
N ASP A 42 -4.91 6.10 25.27
CA ASP A 42 -5.94 5.50 24.42
C ASP A 42 -7.35 5.80 24.95
N PRO A 43 -8.35 5.99 24.07
CA PRO A 43 -9.73 6.09 24.50
C PRO A 43 -10.23 4.82 25.22
N PRO A 44 -11.22 4.95 26.13
CA PRO A 44 -11.87 3.78 26.73
C PRO A 44 -12.38 2.80 25.66
N GLY A 45 -12.07 1.51 25.82
CA GLY A 45 -12.49 0.46 24.88
C GLY A 45 -11.41 0.00 23.90
N ALA A 46 -10.26 0.68 23.83
CA ALA A 46 -9.13 0.29 22.98
C ALA A 46 -8.65 -1.16 23.18
N ASP A 47 -8.85 -1.73 24.37
CA ASP A 47 -8.50 -3.11 24.75
C ASP A 47 -9.61 -4.15 24.43
N ARG A 48 -10.74 -3.74 23.86
CA ARG A 48 -11.91 -4.59 23.58
C ARG A 48 -12.22 -4.66 22.10
N LEU A 49 -12.83 -5.74 21.64
CA LEU A 49 -13.31 -5.81 20.25
C LEU A 49 -14.52 -4.88 20.05
N GLY A 50 -14.58 -4.20 18.92
CA GLY A 50 -15.61 -3.21 18.58
C GLY A 50 -15.14 -1.78 18.80
N LEU A 51 -16.08 -0.83 18.74
CA LEU A 51 -15.84 0.60 18.90
C LEU A 51 -16.66 1.14 20.07
N SER A 52 -16.02 1.88 20.97
CA SER A 52 -16.67 2.76 21.93
C SER A 52 -17.08 4.10 21.28
N ALA A 53 -17.85 4.91 22.01
CA ALA A 53 -18.24 6.24 21.53
C ALA A 53 -17.01 7.16 21.39
N GLU A 54 -16.06 7.06 22.31
CA GLU A 54 -14.82 7.84 22.31
C GLU A 54 -13.88 7.43 21.17
N GLU A 55 -13.83 6.13 20.85
CA GLU A 55 -13.09 5.62 19.69
C GLU A 55 -13.70 6.08 18.37
N ILE A 56 -15.03 6.13 18.27
CA ILE A 56 -15.73 6.68 17.10
C ILE A 56 -15.40 8.15 16.94
N GLU A 57 -15.46 8.93 18.02
CA GLU A 57 -15.15 10.36 17.99
C GLU A 57 -13.69 10.62 17.61
N GLN A 58 -12.75 9.83 18.17
CA GLN A 58 -11.34 9.89 17.79
C GLN A 58 -11.16 9.64 16.30
N PHE A 59 -11.76 8.58 15.75
CA PHE A 59 -11.62 8.27 14.33
C PHE A 59 -12.22 9.37 13.44
N ARG A 60 -13.39 9.91 13.81
CA ARG A 60 -14.04 10.99 13.06
C ARG A 60 -13.25 12.29 13.04
N THR A 61 -12.60 12.64 14.15
CA THR A 61 -11.90 13.92 14.29
C THR A 61 -10.43 13.84 13.89
N GLN A 62 -9.77 12.74 14.23
CA GLN A 62 -8.33 12.57 14.06
C GLN A 62 -7.97 11.64 12.90
N GLY A 63 -8.91 10.87 12.38
CA GLY A 63 -8.69 9.96 11.25
C GLY A 63 -8.03 8.64 11.61
N TYR A 64 -7.92 8.29 12.90
CA TYR A 64 -7.37 7.02 13.35
C TYR A 64 -8.00 6.50 14.65
N VAL A 65 -7.84 5.21 14.92
CA VAL A 65 -8.19 4.54 16.19
C VAL A 65 -7.21 3.40 16.45
N ILE A 66 -6.91 3.12 17.72
CA ILE A 66 -6.02 2.03 18.13
C ILE A 66 -6.81 0.93 18.82
N LYS A 67 -6.52 -0.32 18.46
CA LYS A 67 -6.97 -1.51 19.17
C LYS A 67 -5.77 -2.27 19.75
N ARG A 68 -5.70 -2.37 21.07
CA ARG A 68 -4.66 -3.09 21.81
C ARG A 68 -4.96 -4.58 21.85
N GLY A 69 -3.96 -5.40 21.56
CA GLY A 69 -4.09 -6.86 21.52
C GLY A 69 -5.19 -7.36 20.58
N LEU A 70 -5.46 -6.62 19.50
CA LEU A 70 -6.51 -6.98 18.55
C LEU A 70 -6.25 -8.37 17.99
N ILE A 71 -5.03 -8.60 17.51
CA ILE A 71 -4.57 -9.91 17.05
C ILE A 71 -3.77 -10.57 18.17
N PRO A 72 -4.10 -11.80 18.59
CA PRO A 72 -3.29 -12.53 19.54
C PRO A 72 -1.84 -12.67 19.04
N SER A 73 -0.86 -12.31 19.88
CA SER A 73 0.57 -12.39 19.51
C SER A 73 1.02 -13.82 19.16
N ALA A 74 0.31 -14.83 19.66
CA ALA A 74 0.53 -16.24 19.31
C ALA A 74 0.26 -16.53 17.82
N ASP A 75 -0.71 -15.84 17.22
CA ASP A 75 -1.05 -16.02 15.79
C ASP A 75 0.02 -15.40 14.88
N LEU A 76 0.72 -14.38 15.38
CA LEU A 76 1.81 -13.68 14.69
C LEU A 76 3.18 -14.34 14.91
N ALA A 77 3.34 -15.13 15.97
CA ALA A 77 4.61 -15.71 16.37
C ALA A 77 5.28 -16.54 15.25
N PRO A 78 4.59 -17.46 14.53
CA PRO A 78 5.22 -18.24 13.46
C PRO A 78 5.85 -17.37 12.36
N PHE A 79 5.22 -16.25 12.03
CA PHE A 79 5.71 -15.34 10.99
C PHE A 79 6.87 -14.48 11.46
N ARG A 80 6.87 -14.08 12.74
CA ARG A 80 8.04 -13.44 13.36
C ARG A 80 9.23 -14.41 13.41
N GLU A 81 9.01 -15.68 13.76
CA GLU A 81 10.06 -16.71 13.71
C GLU A 81 10.58 -16.93 12.29
N LEU A 82 9.70 -16.88 11.29
CA LEU A 82 10.07 -16.99 9.88
C LEU A 82 10.89 -15.79 9.41
N TRP A 83 10.56 -14.58 9.88
CA TRP A 83 11.28 -13.34 9.57
C TRP A 83 12.76 -13.42 9.97
N TRP A 84 13.06 -13.95 11.17
CA TRP A 84 14.43 -14.13 11.66
C TRP A 84 15.27 -15.11 10.83
N LYS A 85 14.63 -15.95 10.01
CA LYS A 85 15.30 -16.93 9.14
C LYS A 85 15.55 -16.41 7.73
N GLN A 86 15.07 -15.21 7.41
CA GLN A 86 15.11 -14.72 6.03
C GLN A 86 16.55 -14.39 5.60
N PRO A 87 16.95 -14.73 4.36
CA PRO A 87 18.32 -14.55 3.91
C PRO A 87 18.86 -13.12 4.08
N PRO A 88 18.11 -12.02 3.81
CA PRO A 88 18.63 -10.67 4.06
C PRO A 88 19.00 -10.39 5.52
N VAL A 89 18.30 -11.00 6.48
CA VAL A 89 18.57 -10.89 7.92
C VAL A 89 19.79 -11.71 8.30
N VAL A 90 19.80 -12.97 7.89
CA VAL A 90 20.87 -13.94 8.24
C VAL A 90 22.19 -13.57 7.57
N ARG A 91 22.19 -13.23 6.27
CA ARG A 91 23.38 -12.81 5.51
C ARG A 91 23.98 -11.51 6.04
N ALA A 92 23.13 -10.59 6.50
CA ALA A 92 23.59 -9.38 7.20
C ALA A 92 24.12 -9.66 8.61
N GLY A 93 24.06 -10.91 9.11
CA GLY A 93 24.55 -11.27 10.44
C GLY A 93 23.71 -10.69 11.58
N VAL A 94 22.45 -10.32 11.31
CA VAL A 94 21.51 -9.83 12.32
C VAL A 94 21.04 -11.02 13.16
N ARG A 95 21.23 -10.95 14.48
CA ARG A 95 20.92 -12.02 15.44
C ARG A 95 19.84 -11.55 16.40
N ARG A 96 18.81 -12.37 16.60
CA ARG A 96 17.68 -12.05 17.47
C ARG A 96 18.08 -11.75 18.92
N GLU A 97 19.08 -12.46 19.43
CA GLU A 97 19.49 -12.40 20.83
C GLU A 97 20.51 -11.28 21.09
N ASP A 98 20.94 -10.55 20.06
CA ASP A 98 22.00 -9.55 20.14
C ASP A 98 21.62 -8.26 19.42
N PRO A 99 20.96 -7.30 20.11
CA PRO A 99 20.56 -6.01 19.55
C PRO A 99 21.70 -5.19 18.93
N ALA A 100 22.95 -5.40 19.37
CA ALA A 100 24.10 -4.72 18.77
C ALA A 100 24.30 -5.11 17.30
N THR A 101 23.83 -6.29 16.90
CA THR A 101 23.86 -6.73 15.50
C THR A 101 22.78 -6.09 14.62
N TRP A 102 21.77 -5.43 15.22
CA TRP A 102 20.66 -4.80 14.50
C TRP A 102 21.01 -3.41 13.98
N LEU A 103 22.11 -2.83 14.46
CA LEU A 103 22.57 -1.50 14.07
C LEU A 103 23.12 -1.51 12.64
N ASP A 104 22.61 -0.63 11.78
CA ASP A 104 23.04 -0.43 10.38
C ASP A 104 23.35 -1.76 9.63
N PRO A 105 22.35 -2.67 9.49
CA PRO A 105 22.55 -3.87 8.69
C PRO A 105 22.64 -3.53 7.19
N GLY A 106 22.23 -2.34 6.77
CA GLY A 106 22.29 -1.87 5.39
C GLY A 106 23.70 -1.83 4.83
N GLY A 107 24.70 -1.54 5.67
CA GLY A 107 26.12 -1.65 5.29
C GLY A 107 26.56 -3.08 4.97
N ARG A 108 25.78 -4.09 5.38
CA ARG A 108 26.05 -5.53 5.18
C ARG A 108 25.16 -6.15 4.10
N TRP A 109 24.17 -5.41 3.59
CA TRP A 109 23.36 -5.85 2.47
C TRP A 109 24.16 -5.74 1.17
N THR A 110 24.10 -6.77 0.33
CA THR A 110 24.68 -6.66 -1.01
C THR A 110 23.91 -5.62 -1.82
N LEU A 111 24.58 -4.97 -2.77
CA LEU A 111 23.94 -4.03 -3.70
C LEU A 111 22.85 -4.71 -4.54
N GLU A 112 23.09 -5.97 -4.93
CA GLU A 112 22.14 -6.84 -5.61
C GLU A 112 20.90 -7.12 -4.76
N ASN A 113 21.03 -7.17 -3.42
CA ASN A 113 19.90 -7.49 -2.55
C ASN A 113 18.93 -6.32 -2.30
N ARG A 114 19.24 -5.12 -2.78
CA ARG A 114 18.20 -4.09 -2.98
C ARG A 114 17.14 -4.56 -3.99
N TRP A 115 17.50 -5.57 -4.77
CA TRP A 115 16.74 -6.20 -5.82
C TRP A 115 16.68 -7.74 -5.73
N ASP A 116 17.04 -8.36 -4.60
CA ASP A 116 17.35 -9.81 -4.57
C ASP A 116 16.18 -10.66 -5.10
N LEU A 117 16.56 -11.63 -5.89
CA LEU A 117 15.72 -12.60 -6.58
C LEU A 117 15.93 -14.00 -5.99
N ASP A 118 16.48 -14.05 -4.77
CA ASP A 118 16.78 -15.27 -4.02
C ASP A 118 15.74 -16.38 -4.29
N HIS A 119 16.26 -17.49 -4.79
CA HIS A 119 15.49 -18.67 -5.13
C HIS A 119 14.80 -19.21 -3.88
N ASP A 120 13.50 -19.51 -4.01
CA ASP A 120 12.68 -20.47 -3.22
C ASP A 120 11.31 -19.96 -2.81
N TRP A 121 11.05 -18.65 -2.78
CA TRP A 121 9.89 -18.20 -2.01
C TRP A 121 8.64 -17.85 -2.84
N MET A 122 8.76 -17.65 -4.16
CA MET A 122 7.61 -17.47 -5.09
C MET A 122 7.55 -18.52 -6.21
N GLY A 123 8.42 -19.52 -6.20
CA GLY A 123 8.54 -20.54 -7.26
C GLY A 123 9.99 -20.97 -7.50
N GLY A 124 10.16 -22.07 -8.24
CA GLY A 124 11.47 -22.64 -8.56
C GLY A 124 12.16 -22.06 -9.80
N SER A 125 11.56 -21.07 -10.46
CA SER A 125 12.17 -20.39 -11.61
C SER A 125 13.05 -19.23 -11.15
N PRO A 126 14.23 -19.03 -11.75
CA PRO A 126 15.01 -17.83 -11.50
C PRO A 126 14.21 -16.61 -11.97
N TRP A 127 14.30 -15.50 -11.24
CA TRP A 127 13.74 -14.25 -11.71
C TRP A 127 14.63 -13.63 -12.79
N PRO A 128 14.07 -12.77 -13.67
CA PRO A 128 14.86 -12.11 -14.71
C PRO A 128 15.91 -11.18 -14.10
N SER A 129 17.13 -11.26 -14.61
CA SER A 129 18.20 -10.31 -14.30
C SER A 129 17.86 -8.93 -14.87
N PRO A 130 18.32 -7.82 -14.25
CA PRO A 130 18.22 -6.50 -14.88
C PRO A 130 18.83 -6.44 -16.29
N GLU A 131 19.80 -7.30 -16.59
CA GLU A 131 20.50 -7.40 -17.87
C GLU A 131 19.74 -8.23 -18.92
N ASP A 132 18.66 -8.93 -18.55
CA ASP A 132 17.92 -9.77 -19.49
C ASP A 132 17.18 -8.92 -20.54
N GLU A 133 17.33 -9.28 -21.82
CA GLU A 133 16.58 -8.69 -22.91
C GLU A 133 15.09 -9.04 -22.79
N ARG A 134 14.23 -8.03 -22.98
CA ARG A 134 12.77 -8.19 -22.90
C ARG A 134 12.10 -7.54 -24.10
N PRO A 135 11.21 -8.25 -24.81
CA PRO A 135 10.56 -7.72 -26.02
C PRO A 135 9.78 -6.41 -25.81
N GLY A 136 9.28 -6.17 -24.59
CA GLY A 136 8.39 -5.07 -24.26
C GLY A 136 8.95 -3.99 -23.33
N ALA A 137 10.24 -4.05 -22.98
CA ALA A 137 10.85 -3.15 -22.01
C ALA A 137 12.34 -2.91 -22.30
N THR A 138 12.86 -1.73 -21.97
CA THR A 138 14.31 -1.48 -22.01
C THR A 138 15.06 -2.36 -20.99
N VAL A 139 16.27 -2.80 -21.33
CA VAL A 139 17.14 -3.52 -20.39
C VAL A 139 17.36 -2.66 -19.13
N GLY A 140 17.22 -3.27 -17.95
CA GLY A 140 17.27 -2.58 -16.66
C GLY A 140 15.98 -1.84 -16.26
N GLU A 141 14.98 -1.74 -17.14
CA GLU A 141 13.71 -1.08 -16.81
C GLU A 141 12.88 -1.91 -15.81
N ARG A 142 12.72 -1.39 -14.60
CA ARG A 142 11.98 -2.11 -13.57
C ARG A 142 10.46 -1.99 -13.78
N VAL A 143 9.73 -3.09 -13.90
CA VAL A 143 8.27 -3.04 -14.06
C VAL A 143 7.62 -3.70 -12.83
N GLY A 144 7.13 -2.90 -11.88
CA GLY A 144 6.42 -3.33 -10.65
C GLY A 144 7.24 -3.33 -9.34
N ARG A 145 6.61 -3.79 -8.24
CA ARG A 145 7.26 -3.94 -6.92
C ARG A 145 7.84 -5.31 -6.63
N LEU A 146 9.14 -5.33 -6.37
CA LEU A 146 9.83 -6.55 -5.98
C LEU A 146 9.25 -7.18 -4.74
N ALA A 147 9.47 -8.47 -4.74
CA ALA A 147 8.93 -9.43 -3.83
C ALA A 147 9.54 -9.19 -2.40
N HIS A 148 10.72 -8.59 -2.32
CA HIS A 148 11.17 -7.80 -1.17
C HIS A 148 12.00 -6.60 -1.64
N ARG A 149 12.23 -5.62 -0.74
CA ARG A 149 13.04 -4.44 -1.02
C ARG A 149 13.85 -4.04 0.19
N LEU A 150 15.16 -4.00 0.03
CA LEU A 150 16.08 -3.38 0.97
C LEU A 150 16.34 -1.94 0.53
N SER A 151 16.14 -0.99 1.42
CA SER A 151 16.43 0.41 1.15
C SER A 151 17.05 1.05 2.37
N ARG A 152 18.14 1.78 2.16
CA ARG A 152 18.51 2.86 3.07
C ARG A 152 17.68 4.07 2.65
N ASP A 153 16.64 4.38 3.41
CA ASP A 153 15.91 5.64 3.19
C ASP A 153 16.73 6.81 3.76
N ALA A 154 16.18 8.02 3.78
CA ALA A 154 16.91 9.20 4.20
C ALA A 154 17.54 9.07 5.61
N VAL A 155 16.99 8.19 6.46
CA VAL A 155 17.36 8.10 7.88
C VAL A 155 17.32 6.71 8.49
N ASN A 156 16.87 5.65 7.82
CA ASN A 156 16.82 4.30 8.38
C ASN A 156 17.15 3.24 7.32
N ASP A 157 17.65 2.11 7.80
CA ASP A 157 17.67 0.89 7.02
C ASP A 157 16.30 0.22 7.13
N VAL A 158 15.63 0.11 5.99
CA VAL A 158 14.29 -0.45 5.87
C VAL A 158 14.33 -1.69 5.01
N TRP A 159 13.81 -2.78 5.54
CA TRP A 159 13.53 -3.97 4.76
C TRP A 159 12.02 -4.18 4.65
N ARG A 160 11.55 -4.31 3.43
CA ARG A 160 10.15 -4.63 3.12
C ARG A 160 10.08 -6.02 2.55
N TRP A 161 9.44 -6.93 3.26
CA TRP A 161 9.16 -8.27 2.78
C TRP A 161 7.71 -8.35 2.29
N HIS A 162 7.49 -7.83 1.08
CA HIS A 162 6.18 -7.79 0.43
C HIS A 162 5.61 -9.17 0.13
N GLY A 163 6.52 -10.11 -0.08
CA GLY A 163 6.25 -11.49 -0.39
C GLY A 163 5.34 -12.23 0.53
N LEU A 164 5.61 -12.12 1.83
CA LEU A 164 4.81 -12.78 2.84
C LEU A 164 3.34 -12.32 2.80
N GLY A 165 3.08 -11.12 2.29
CA GLY A 165 1.73 -10.59 2.08
C GLY A 165 0.86 -11.38 1.11
N HIS A 166 1.40 -12.36 0.39
CA HIS A 166 0.65 -13.29 -0.47
C HIS A 166 0.39 -14.64 0.18
N ASP A 167 1.08 -14.97 1.28
CA ASP A 167 0.91 -16.24 1.97
C ASP A 167 -0.50 -16.28 2.58
N PRO A 168 -1.38 -17.21 2.17
CA PRO A 168 -2.74 -17.28 2.69
C PRO A 168 -2.81 -17.44 4.21
N ALA A 169 -1.84 -18.14 4.82
CA ALA A 169 -1.76 -18.28 6.27
C ALA A 169 -1.40 -16.96 6.94
N PHE A 170 -0.48 -16.19 6.36
CA PHE A 170 -0.14 -14.85 6.87
C PHE A 170 -1.30 -13.87 6.73
N VAL A 171 -1.99 -13.89 5.58
CA VAL A 171 -3.19 -13.07 5.34
C VAL A 171 -4.29 -13.44 6.34
N ALA A 172 -4.53 -14.73 6.57
CA ALA A 172 -5.49 -15.21 7.55
C ALA A 172 -5.14 -14.81 9.00
N ALA A 173 -3.86 -14.80 9.35
CA ALA A 173 -3.38 -14.38 10.67
C ALA A 173 -3.38 -12.86 10.87
N THR A 174 -3.54 -12.07 9.80
CA THR A 174 -3.44 -10.60 9.83
C THR A 174 -4.69 -9.91 9.28
N SER A 175 -4.77 -9.71 7.97
CA SER A 175 -5.75 -8.85 7.29
C SER A 175 -7.12 -9.50 7.17
N ALA A 176 -7.16 -10.83 7.03
CA ALA A 176 -8.38 -11.61 7.01
C ALA A 176 -8.68 -12.28 8.37
N HIS A 177 -7.99 -11.86 9.44
CA HIS A 177 -8.25 -12.34 10.79
C HIS A 177 -9.67 -11.95 11.24
N PRO A 178 -10.45 -12.82 11.91
CA PRO A 178 -11.85 -12.53 12.26
C PRO A 178 -12.05 -11.23 13.04
N ARG A 179 -11.13 -10.91 13.97
CA ARG A 179 -11.18 -9.64 14.73
C ARG A 179 -10.84 -8.42 13.88
N MET A 180 -9.96 -8.58 12.88
CA MET A 180 -9.67 -7.53 11.90
C MET A 180 -10.93 -7.23 11.09
N LEU A 181 -11.52 -8.26 10.48
CA LEU A 181 -12.75 -8.12 9.67
C LEU A 181 -13.92 -7.52 10.46
N HIS A 182 -14.05 -7.87 11.74
CA HIS A 182 -15.03 -7.25 12.63
C HIS A 182 -14.81 -5.72 12.75
N MET A 183 -13.57 -5.29 12.98
CA MET A 183 -13.25 -3.86 13.05
C MET A 183 -13.46 -3.15 11.73
N LEU A 184 -13.15 -3.79 10.60
CA LEU A 184 -13.41 -3.22 9.27
C LEU A 184 -14.89 -2.93 9.04
N GLU A 185 -15.77 -3.87 9.39
CA GLU A 185 -17.22 -3.67 9.27
C GLU A 185 -17.74 -2.66 10.29
N ALA A 186 -17.19 -2.61 11.51
CA ALA A 186 -17.54 -1.60 12.51
C ALA A 186 -17.18 -0.19 12.06
N LEU A 187 -16.01 0.01 11.43
CA LEU A 187 -15.53 1.29 10.94
C LEU A 187 -16.20 1.67 9.61
N MET A 188 -15.92 0.91 8.56
CA MET A 188 -16.30 1.24 7.18
C MET A 188 -17.78 0.92 6.92
N GLY A 189 -18.30 -0.16 7.49
CA GLY A 189 -19.59 -0.73 7.10
C GLY A 189 -19.49 -1.71 5.94
N GLY A 190 -20.53 -2.53 5.79
CA GLY A 190 -20.58 -3.58 4.77
C GLY A 190 -21.22 -3.13 3.45
N PRO A 191 -20.93 -3.84 2.34
CA PRO A 191 -20.06 -5.01 2.26
C PRO A 191 -18.56 -4.67 2.33
N VAL A 192 -17.82 -5.30 3.24
CA VAL A 192 -16.35 -5.22 3.31
C VAL A 192 -15.75 -6.23 2.34
N LYS A 193 -14.74 -5.83 1.56
CA LYS A 193 -13.98 -6.76 0.73
C LYS A 193 -13.08 -7.63 1.62
N ARG A 194 -13.17 -8.95 1.50
CA ARG A 194 -12.21 -9.86 2.14
C ARG A 194 -10.83 -9.66 1.53
N PRO A 195 -9.79 -9.33 2.32
CA PRO A 195 -8.44 -9.19 1.79
C PRO A 195 -7.89 -10.55 1.34
N TRP A 196 -7.32 -10.60 0.14
CA TRP A 196 -6.59 -11.74 -0.40
C TRP A 196 -5.08 -11.59 -0.20
N ARG A 197 -4.63 -10.38 0.11
CA ARG A 197 -3.23 -10.05 0.37
C ARG A 197 -3.09 -8.84 1.29
N ASN A 198 -1.86 -8.57 1.70
CA ASN A 198 -1.45 -7.31 2.32
C ASN A 198 -0.07 -6.88 1.80
N ARG A 199 0.47 -5.76 2.29
CA ARG A 199 1.76 -5.23 1.82
C ARG A 199 2.97 -5.98 2.36
N GLY A 200 2.79 -7.00 3.20
CA GLY A 200 3.84 -7.77 3.84
C GLY A 200 4.43 -7.09 5.10
N VAL A 201 5.64 -7.50 5.48
CA VAL A 201 6.31 -7.01 6.69
C VAL A 201 7.23 -5.84 6.36
N TYR A 202 7.11 -4.76 7.12
CA TYR A 202 7.98 -3.59 7.05
C TYR A 202 8.83 -3.54 8.32
N SER A 203 10.12 -3.72 8.13
CA SER A 203 11.13 -3.71 9.17
C SER A 203 11.92 -2.41 9.12
N ILE A 204 12.05 -1.73 10.26
CA ILE A 204 12.93 -0.57 10.40
C ILE A 204 14.00 -0.92 11.42
N PHE A 205 15.25 -0.87 10.97
CA PHE A 205 16.41 -1.18 11.78
C PHE A 205 16.98 0.07 12.43
N PRO A 206 17.50 -0.05 13.67
CA PRO A 206 18.18 1.04 14.34
C PRO A 206 19.45 1.44 13.59
N ARG A 207 19.80 2.72 13.69
CA ARG A 207 21.01 3.27 13.07
C ARG A 207 22.25 3.09 13.91
N ALA A 208 23.41 3.19 13.26
CA ALA A 208 24.67 3.44 13.94
C ALA A 208 24.69 4.86 14.55
N SER A 209 25.34 5.00 15.71
CA SER A 209 25.30 6.21 16.55
C SER A 209 26.02 7.45 15.98
N ASP A 210 26.73 7.30 14.86
CA ASP A 210 27.58 8.32 14.24
C ASP A 210 26.97 8.97 12.97
N GLU A 211 25.76 8.57 12.57
CA GLU A 211 25.07 9.10 11.39
C GLU A 211 24.11 10.29 11.68
N ARG A 212 23.59 10.91 10.60
CA ARG A 212 22.69 12.09 10.62
C ARG A 212 21.49 11.93 11.56
N GLU A 213 20.99 13.03 12.13
CA GLU A 213 19.76 13.06 12.95
C GLU A 213 18.56 12.38 12.27
N SER A 214 17.68 11.75 13.06
CA SER A 214 16.46 11.12 12.54
C SER A 214 15.51 12.19 12.03
N ARG A 215 14.81 11.92 10.93
CA ARG A 215 13.91 12.88 10.28
C ARG A 215 12.65 12.17 9.85
N LEU A 216 11.54 12.86 10.01
CA LEU A 216 10.27 12.44 9.46
C LEU A 216 10.25 12.73 7.95
N GLY A 217 9.63 11.84 7.19
CA GLY A 217 9.32 12.03 5.76
C GLY A 217 7.80 11.93 5.53
N PRO A 218 7.01 12.93 5.97
CA PRO A 218 5.56 12.84 5.93
C PRO A 218 5.03 12.81 4.50
N HIS A 219 4.20 11.82 4.21
CA HIS A 219 3.54 11.62 2.93
C HIS A 219 2.16 11.00 3.14
N MET A 220 1.35 10.98 2.08
CA MET A 220 0.11 10.22 2.00
C MET A 220 0.21 9.27 0.80
N ASP A 221 -0.18 8.01 0.99
CA ASP A 221 -0.12 7.00 -0.07
C ASP A 221 -1.22 7.24 -1.11
N GLN A 222 -0.87 7.39 -2.39
CA GLN A 222 -1.85 7.66 -3.46
C GLN A 222 -2.47 6.39 -4.05
N ASN A 223 -2.81 5.44 -3.19
CA ASN A 223 -3.37 4.16 -3.59
C ASN A 223 -4.88 4.07 -3.32
N MET A 224 -5.52 3.10 -3.98
CA MET A 224 -6.97 2.91 -3.96
C MET A 224 -7.38 2.16 -2.67
N MET A 225 -7.18 2.79 -1.51
CA MET A 225 -7.54 2.28 -0.20
C MET A 225 -8.47 3.25 0.55
N GLU A 226 -9.52 2.71 1.18
CA GLU A 226 -10.41 3.51 2.04
C GLU A 226 -9.90 3.57 3.48
N LEU A 227 -9.30 2.47 3.96
CA LEU A 227 -8.77 2.33 5.31
C LEU A 227 -7.43 1.58 5.27
N SER A 228 -6.47 2.06 6.05
CA SER A 228 -5.22 1.37 6.32
C SER A 228 -5.22 0.76 7.73
N GLY A 229 -4.55 -0.37 7.88
CA GLY A 229 -4.21 -0.95 9.18
C GLY A 229 -2.72 -1.18 9.30
N VAL A 230 -2.16 -0.87 10.47
CA VAL A 230 -0.79 -1.22 10.81
C VAL A 230 -0.80 -2.05 12.08
N THR A 231 -0.42 -3.33 11.95
CA THR A 231 -0.34 -4.27 13.07
C THR A 231 1.12 -4.51 13.44
N LEU A 232 1.48 -4.37 14.70
CA LEU A 232 2.82 -4.64 15.19
C LEU A 232 3.06 -6.17 15.28
N LEU A 233 4.16 -6.69 14.74
CA LEU A 233 4.56 -8.10 14.93
C LEU A 233 5.45 -8.29 16.16
N ASP A 234 6.05 -7.21 16.64
CA ASP A 234 6.92 -7.18 17.80
C ASP A 234 6.64 -5.93 18.64
N ASP A 235 7.18 -5.87 19.84
CA ASP A 235 7.03 -4.72 20.71
C ASP A 235 7.79 -3.51 20.13
N VAL A 236 7.11 -2.37 20.06
CA VAL A 236 7.67 -1.11 19.54
C VAL A 236 7.58 -0.05 20.63
N PRO A 237 8.70 0.22 21.34
CA PRO A 237 8.74 1.31 22.31
C PRO A 237 8.74 2.69 21.63
N PRO A 238 8.55 3.76 22.41
CA PRO A 238 8.76 5.13 21.95
C PRO A 238 10.10 5.35 21.26
N HIS A 239 10.08 6.10 20.15
CA HIS A 239 11.26 6.47 19.37
C HIS A 239 12.01 5.26 18.77
N SER A 240 11.29 4.19 18.46
CA SER A 240 11.81 2.98 17.82
C SER A 240 11.33 2.84 16.37
N GLY A 241 11.02 3.95 15.70
CA GLY A 241 10.56 3.92 14.31
C GLY A 241 9.12 3.43 14.14
N GLY A 242 8.27 3.69 15.15
CA GLY A 242 6.85 3.37 15.12
C GLY A 242 6.13 4.06 13.95
N PHE A 243 4.95 3.56 13.58
CA PHE A 243 4.16 4.21 12.53
C PHE A 243 3.69 5.57 13.05
N THR A 244 4.14 6.66 12.43
CA THR A 244 3.84 8.01 12.88
C THR A 244 2.84 8.66 11.94
N ILE A 245 1.75 9.18 12.51
CA ILE A 245 0.68 9.84 11.75
C ILE A 245 0.58 11.31 12.16
N PHE A 246 0.00 12.10 11.27
CA PHE A 246 -0.40 13.48 11.50
C PHE A 246 -1.93 13.47 11.68
N PRO A 247 -2.43 13.51 12.93
CA PRO A 247 -3.88 13.51 13.20
C PRO A 247 -4.61 14.59 12.42
N THR A 248 -5.89 14.36 12.14
CA THR A 248 -6.78 15.32 11.42
C THR A 248 -6.41 15.51 9.94
N SER A 249 -5.32 14.90 9.46
CA SER A 249 -4.92 15.04 8.06
C SER A 249 -5.98 14.60 7.03
N PRO A 250 -6.79 13.54 7.24
CA PRO A 250 -7.90 13.25 6.33
C PRO A 250 -8.90 14.40 6.21
N GLN A 251 -9.20 15.10 7.30
CA GLN A 251 -10.18 16.18 7.38
C GLN A 251 -9.70 17.41 6.63
N VAL A 252 -8.38 17.63 6.60
CA VAL A 252 -7.77 18.71 5.85
C VAL A 252 -7.61 18.34 4.38
N LEU A 253 -7.25 17.09 4.06
CA LEU A 253 -6.96 16.65 2.68
C LEU A 253 -8.22 16.32 1.88
N TYR A 254 -9.18 15.60 2.45
CA TYR A 254 -10.39 15.15 1.77
C TYR A 254 -11.11 16.25 0.95
N PRO A 255 -11.40 17.44 1.50
CA PRO A 255 -12.08 18.50 0.74
C PRO A 255 -11.23 19.13 -0.37
N THR A 256 -9.92 18.85 -0.43
CA THR A 256 -9.02 19.35 -1.48
C THR A 256 -8.95 18.42 -2.70
N SER A 257 -9.51 17.21 -2.60
CA SER A 257 -9.58 16.26 -3.71
C SER A 257 -10.64 16.71 -4.72
N GLU A 258 -10.45 16.42 -6.01
CA GLU A 258 -11.54 16.61 -6.99
C GLU A 258 -12.64 15.53 -6.88
N GLN A 259 -12.33 14.38 -6.29
CA GLN A 259 -13.26 13.25 -6.16
C GLN A 259 -13.27 12.65 -4.75
N ALA A 260 -14.44 12.15 -4.35
CA ALA A 260 -14.70 11.60 -3.02
C ALA A 260 -14.01 10.24 -2.76
N LEU A 261 -14.00 9.35 -3.76
CA LEU A 261 -13.60 7.95 -3.57
C LEU A 261 -12.34 7.56 -4.33
N ASN A 262 -11.91 8.39 -5.29
CA ASN A 262 -10.63 8.27 -5.97
C ASN A 262 -9.84 9.54 -5.63
N TRP A 263 -8.67 9.42 -4.98
CA TRP A 263 -7.91 10.61 -4.62
C TRP A 263 -7.38 11.34 -5.87
N VAL A 264 -7.69 12.63 -6.00
CA VAL A 264 -7.19 13.50 -7.07
C VAL A 264 -6.63 14.78 -6.46
N ALA A 265 -5.31 14.84 -6.33
CA ALA A 265 -4.63 15.99 -5.75
C ALA A 265 -4.78 17.26 -6.61
N THR A 266 -5.00 18.38 -5.94
CA THR A 266 -5.02 19.75 -6.48
C THR A 266 -3.90 20.58 -5.85
N ASP A 267 -3.73 21.84 -6.30
CA ASP A 267 -2.80 22.77 -5.65
C ASP A 267 -3.16 23.01 -4.17
N ALA A 268 -4.46 23.05 -3.85
CA ALA A 268 -4.94 23.16 -2.47
C ALA A 268 -4.52 21.95 -1.61
N SER A 269 -4.36 20.76 -2.22
CA SER A 269 -3.83 19.59 -1.51
C SER A 269 -2.36 19.78 -1.10
N SER A 270 -1.57 20.46 -1.93
CA SER A 270 -0.16 20.76 -1.62
C SER A 270 -0.05 21.77 -0.47
N GLU A 271 -0.89 22.81 -0.48
CA GLU A 271 -0.98 23.77 0.63
C GLU A 271 -1.49 23.12 1.93
N ALA A 272 -2.42 22.16 1.81
CA ALA A 272 -2.92 21.39 2.95
C ALA A 272 -1.82 20.55 3.61
N ILE A 273 -1.01 19.81 2.83
CA ILE A 273 0.07 18.99 3.40
C ILE A 273 1.18 19.85 4.01
N ASP A 274 1.49 21.02 3.44
CA ASP A 274 2.43 21.97 4.03
C ASP A 274 1.96 22.48 5.39
N ARG A 275 0.69 22.90 5.49
CA ARG A 275 0.10 23.33 6.77
C ARG A 275 0.09 22.22 7.79
N LEU A 276 -0.31 20.99 7.41
CA LEU A 276 -0.31 19.84 8.31
C LEU A 276 1.07 19.59 8.92
N LYS A 277 2.14 19.72 8.14
CA LYS A 277 3.50 19.52 8.64
C LYS A 277 3.95 20.60 9.63
N VAL A 278 3.42 21.81 9.50
CA VAL A 278 3.75 22.94 10.37
C VAL A 278 2.89 22.97 11.63
N ASP A 279 1.59 22.71 11.49
CA ASP A 279 0.59 23.01 12.53
C ASP A 279 0.18 21.77 13.35
N VAL A 280 0.36 20.56 12.82
CA VAL A 280 -0.07 19.33 13.47
C VAL A 280 1.10 18.68 14.18
N GLN A 281 0.91 18.41 15.47
CA GLN A 281 1.75 17.58 16.30
C GLN A 281 1.59 16.11 15.87
N PRO A 282 2.60 15.47 15.25
CA PRO A 282 2.48 14.07 14.87
C PRO A 282 2.47 13.17 16.13
N VAL A 283 1.92 11.98 15.97
CA VAL A 283 1.83 10.96 17.03
C VAL A 283 2.42 9.64 16.54
N GLU A 284 3.22 8.98 17.37
CA GLU A 284 3.89 7.72 17.08
C GLU A 284 3.11 6.54 17.67
N PHE A 285 2.71 5.60 16.83
CA PHE A 285 2.12 4.36 17.27
C PHE A 285 3.19 3.44 17.89
N THR A 286 3.15 3.36 19.21
CA THR A 286 3.96 2.46 20.05
C THR A 286 3.06 1.38 20.62
N GLY A 287 3.57 0.22 20.97
CA GLY A 287 2.73 -0.87 21.48
C GLY A 287 3.41 -2.22 21.55
N ARG A 288 2.58 -3.24 21.75
CA ARG A 288 3.00 -4.65 21.79
C ARG A 288 2.64 -5.38 20.51
N ALA A 289 3.27 -6.53 20.29
CA ALA A 289 2.89 -7.44 19.22
C ALA A 289 1.37 -7.74 19.25
N GLY A 290 0.68 -7.52 18.13
CA GLY A 290 -0.76 -7.71 18.00
C GLY A 290 -1.61 -6.45 18.20
N ASP A 291 -1.01 -5.35 18.68
CA ASP A 291 -1.66 -4.04 18.65
C ASP A 291 -1.81 -3.58 17.19
N THR A 292 -2.96 -2.99 16.87
CA THR A 292 -3.28 -2.48 15.53
C THR A 292 -3.77 -1.05 15.61
N ILE A 293 -3.20 -0.17 14.79
CA ILE A 293 -3.78 1.14 14.49
C ILE A 293 -4.53 1.07 13.16
N PHE A 294 -5.75 1.57 13.13
CA PHE A 294 -6.52 1.82 11.92
C PHE A 294 -6.47 3.30 11.60
N ALA A 295 -6.23 3.66 10.34
CA ALA A 295 -6.25 5.05 9.91
C ALA A 295 -6.91 5.18 8.55
N HIS A 296 -7.65 6.27 8.35
CA HIS A 296 -8.28 6.61 7.07
C HIS A 296 -7.23 6.62 5.94
N GLY A 297 -7.64 6.25 4.71
CA GLY A 297 -6.72 6.14 3.56
C GLY A 297 -5.94 7.42 3.24
N LEU A 298 -6.49 8.59 3.59
CA LEU A 298 -5.85 9.90 3.41
C LEU A 298 -4.96 10.36 4.58
N VAL A 299 -4.65 9.50 5.55
CA VAL A 299 -3.78 9.89 6.66
C VAL A 299 -2.38 10.22 6.16
N VAL A 300 -1.89 11.42 6.49
CA VAL A 300 -0.47 11.76 6.33
C VAL A 300 0.32 11.03 7.40
N HIS A 301 1.33 10.31 6.99
CA HIS A 301 2.09 9.42 7.85
C HIS A 301 3.56 9.33 7.41
N THR A 302 4.36 8.69 8.24
CA THR A 302 5.80 8.49 8.06
C THR A 302 6.27 7.33 8.93
N ALA A 303 7.45 6.79 8.62
CA ALA A 303 8.24 6.12 9.65
C ALA A 303 8.55 7.12 10.78
N GLY A 304 8.42 6.68 12.02
CA GLY A 304 8.76 7.46 13.20
C GLY A 304 10.26 7.69 13.34
N LEU A 305 10.62 8.54 14.29
CA LEU A 305 12.01 8.72 14.66
C LEU A 305 12.56 7.43 15.27
N HIS A 306 13.80 7.10 14.94
CA HIS A 306 14.46 5.89 15.41
C HIS A 306 15.75 6.25 16.15
N ASP A 307 15.62 6.40 17.46
CA ASP A 307 16.66 6.88 18.38
C ASP A 307 17.01 5.80 19.43
N THR A 308 16.61 4.55 19.19
CA THR A 308 16.78 3.39 20.10
C THR A 308 17.50 2.25 19.38
N ASP A 309 17.87 1.20 20.12
CA ASP A 309 18.49 -0.04 19.61
C ASP A 309 17.46 -1.12 19.23
N ARG A 310 16.17 -0.77 19.15
CA ARG A 310 15.08 -1.73 18.92
C ARG A 310 14.70 -1.82 17.46
N LEU A 311 14.57 -3.03 16.94
CA LEU A 311 13.99 -3.30 15.63
C LEU A 311 12.48 -3.06 15.66
N ARG A 312 11.93 -2.36 14.66
CA ARG A 312 10.48 -2.30 14.46
C ARG A 312 10.05 -3.30 13.41
N LEU A 313 9.05 -4.13 13.74
CA LEU A 313 8.38 -5.04 12.80
C LEU A 313 6.88 -4.73 12.75
N ALA A 314 6.36 -4.37 11.59
CA ALA A 314 4.93 -4.12 11.40
C ALA A 314 4.40 -4.68 10.07
N VAL A 315 3.14 -5.10 10.04
CA VAL A 315 2.38 -5.44 8.82
C VAL A 315 1.60 -4.20 8.40
N ILE A 316 1.69 -3.84 7.12
CA ILE A 316 0.85 -2.78 6.53
C ILE A 316 -0.24 -3.42 5.69
N GLN A 317 -1.48 -2.99 5.89
CA GLN A 317 -2.70 -3.64 5.44
C GLN A 317 -3.61 -2.59 4.80
N ASP A 318 -4.18 -2.92 3.63
CA ASP A 318 -5.07 -2.03 2.89
C ASP A 318 -6.47 -2.64 2.85
N PHE A 319 -7.48 -1.83 3.13
CA PHE A 319 -8.86 -2.27 3.22
C PHE A 319 -9.78 -1.38 2.41
N ASN A 320 -10.81 -2.01 1.84
CA ASN A 320 -11.78 -1.39 0.95
C ASN A 320 -13.17 -2.00 1.18
N LYS A 321 -14.23 -1.23 0.87
CA LYS A 321 -15.55 -1.82 0.69
C LYS A 321 -15.63 -2.51 -0.67
N VAL A 322 -16.60 -3.39 -0.86
CA VAL A 322 -17.00 -3.82 -2.19
C VAL A 322 -17.80 -2.70 -2.83
N ARG A 323 -17.34 -2.23 -3.98
CA ARG A 323 -17.97 -1.16 -4.76
C ARG A 323 -17.90 -1.49 -6.26
N PRO A 324 -18.78 -0.93 -7.09
CA PRO A 324 -18.55 -0.89 -8.53
C PRO A 324 -17.23 -0.18 -8.83
N ARG A 325 -16.39 -0.82 -9.64
CA ARG A 325 -15.06 -0.31 -10.01
C ARG A 325 -14.87 -0.27 -11.52
N SER A 326 -13.93 0.53 -12.01
CA SER A 326 -13.54 0.53 -13.42
C SER A 326 -12.21 -0.22 -13.62
N HIS A 327 -11.50 0.06 -14.70
CA HIS A 327 -10.20 -0.53 -15.00
C HIS A 327 -9.17 -0.32 -13.89
N MET A 328 -8.12 -1.14 -13.93
CA MET A 328 -6.95 -1.01 -13.06
C MET A 328 -6.03 0.14 -13.48
N ARG A 329 -5.33 0.70 -12.49
CA ARG A 329 -4.22 1.64 -12.71
C ARG A 329 -2.97 0.90 -13.21
N TRP A 330 -2.78 0.83 -14.51
CA TRP A 330 -1.66 0.10 -15.12
C TRP A 330 -0.47 1.01 -15.44
N THR A 331 0.74 0.44 -15.44
CA THR A 331 1.95 1.08 -15.94
C THR A 331 2.54 0.24 -17.06
N ALA A 332 2.73 0.84 -18.24
CA ALA A 332 3.48 0.29 -19.33
C ALA A 332 4.95 0.69 -19.21
N ALA A 333 5.85 -0.27 -19.44
CA ALA A 333 7.28 -0.07 -19.41
C ALA A 333 7.74 0.93 -20.50
N GLY A 334 8.82 1.64 -20.20
CA GLY A 334 9.60 2.32 -21.22
C GLY A 334 10.22 1.31 -22.20
N LYS A 335 10.19 1.62 -23.49
CA LYS A 335 10.78 0.82 -24.56
C LYS A 335 11.63 1.73 -25.45
N HIS A 336 12.77 1.21 -25.92
CA HIS A 336 13.81 1.97 -26.65
C HIS A 336 14.29 3.26 -25.95
N GLY A 337 14.36 3.27 -24.61
CA GLY A 337 14.77 4.45 -23.84
C GLY A 337 13.68 5.51 -23.67
N GLY A 338 12.46 5.26 -24.15
CA GLY A 338 11.29 6.08 -23.87
C GLY A 338 10.81 5.96 -22.42
N PRO A 339 10.02 6.94 -21.92
CA PRO A 339 9.51 6.92 -20.56
C PRO A 339 8.43 5.85 -20.37
N ARG A 340 8.13 5.55 -19.10
CA ARG A 340 6.92 4.79 -18.73
C ARG A 340 5.68 5.57 -19.11
N VAL A 341 4.62 4.83 -19.43
CA VAL A 341 3.30 5.39 -19.69
C VAL A 341 2.32 4.79 -18.70
N HIS A 342 1.50 5.64 -18.08
CA HIS A 342 0.54 5.22 -17.07
C HIS A 342 -0.88 5.31 -17.62
N CYS A 343 -1.69 4.29 -17.36
CA CYS A 343 -3.12 4.33 -17.54
C CYS A 343 -3.75 4.86 -16.25
N ASP A 344 -4.41 6.01 -16.35
CA ASP A 344 -5.10 6.64 -15.22
C ASP A 344 -6.63 6.52 -15.38
N MET A 345 -7.41 7.34 -14.67
CA MET A 345 -8.86 7.21 -14.54
C MET A 345 -9.66 7.25 -15.85
N ASP A 346 -9.10 7.72 -16.96
CA ASP A 346 -9.78 7.67 -18.26
C ASP A 346 -9.70 6.29 -18.94
N GLY A 347 -8.79 5.42 -18.51
CA GLY A 347 -8.65 4.08 -19.05
C GLY A 347 -7.80 4.00 -20.31
N TYR A 348 -6.95 4.99 -20.56
CA TYR A 348 -6.13 5.05 -21.77
C TYR A 348 -4.64 5.09 -21.48
N PHE A 349 -3.89 4.31 -22.24
CA PHE A 349 -2.47 4.60 -22.48
C PHE A 349 -2.33 5.47 -23.72
N ARG A 350 -1.39 6.41 -23.67
CA ARG A 350 -1.05 7.29 -24.79
C ARG A 350 0.46 7.26 -25.00
N PHE A 351 0.88 6.60 -26.07
CA PHE A 351 2.29 6.50 -26.43
C PHE A 351 2.65 7.58 -27.46
N PRO A 352 3.87 8.14 -27.38
CA PRO A 352 4.39 8.98 -28.46
C PRO A 352 4.41 8.22 -29.79
N THR A 353 4.10 8.91 -30.89
CA THR A 353 4.09 8.35 -32.25
C THR A 353 5.26 8.85 -33.11
N ASP A 354 6.11 9.69 -32.54
CA ASP A 354 7.22 10.40 -33.20
C ASP A 354 8.60 9.77 -32.90
N GLY A 355 8.64 8.63 -32.22
CA GLY A 355 9.86 7.88 -31.90
C GLY A 355 10.07 6.62 -32.75
N ASP A 356 11.17 5.92 -32.51
CA ASP A 356 11.55 4.67 -33.18
C ASP A 356 10.76 3.43 -32.70
N ASP A 357 9.85 3.63 -31.76
CA ASP A 357 9.03 2.56 -31.17
C ASP A 357 7.70 2.45 -31.91
N ASP A 358 7.32 1.24 -32.33
CA ASP A 358 5.99 0.98 -32.89
C ASP A 358 4.96 0.97 -31.76
N PRO A 359 4.12 2.01 -31.62
CA PRO A 359 3.16 2.06 -30.53
C PRO A 359 1.99 1.08 -30.74
N ALA A 360 1.89 0.42 -31.89
CA ALA A 360 0.80 -0.51 -32.23
C ALA A 360 1.15 -1.99 -31.99
N ASP A 361 2.42 -2.34 -31.69
CA ASP A 361 2.86 -3.73 -31.59
C ASP A 361 2.19 -4.51 -30.44
N GLY A 362 1.72 -3.80 -29.41
CA GLY A 362 1.07 -4.36 -28.23
C GLY A 362 1.98 -5.24 -27.37
N LEU A 363 3.29 -5.19 -27.58
CA LEU A 363 4.29 -6.04 -26.92
C LEU A 363 4.86 -5.40 -25.65
N ARG A 364 4.61 -4.11 -25.42
CA ARG A 364 5.06 -3.41 -24.20
C ARG A 364 4.62 -4.16 -22.95
N GLU A 365 5.56 -4.35 -22.03
CA GLU A 365 5.27 -4.96 -20.74
C GLU A 365 4.41 -4.01 -19.91
N VAL A 366 3.29 -4.51 -19.38
CA VAL A 366 2.47 -3.78 -18.41
C VAL A 366 2.50 -4.46 -17.04
N THR A 367 2.50 -3.65 -15.98
CA THR A 367 2.39 -4.12 -14.60
C THR A 367 1.52 -3.20 -13.75
N ASN A 368 1.26 -3.63 -12.52
CA ASN A 368 0.64 -2.82 -11.48
C ASN A 368 1.44 -2.95 -10.17
N GLN A 369 1.09 -2.15 -9.16
CA GLN A 369 1.53 -2.36 -7.79
C GLN A 369 1.04 -3.71 -7.28
N TRP A 370 1.93 -4.70 -7.40
CA TRP A 370 1.61 -6.06 -7.00
C TRP A 370 1.13 -6.12 -5.56
N ILE A 371 1.76 -5.35 -4.66
CA ILE A 371 1.57 -5.42 -3.22
C ILE A 371 0.17 -5.04 -2.70
N MET A 372 -0.66 -4.41 -3.53
CA MET A 372 -1.98 -3.89 -3.17
C MET A 372 -3.10 -4.88 -3.47
N ASP A 373 -4.03 -5.04 -2.53
CA ASP A 373 -5.22 -5.89 -2.70
C ASP A 373 -6.26 -5.28 -3.67
N SER A 374 -6.25 -3.96 -3.83
CA SER A 374 -7.10 -3.22 -4.77
C SER A 374 -6.27 -2.17 -5.51
N ASN A 375 -6.36 -2.16 -6.84
CA ASN A 375 -5.73 -1.17 -7.73
C ASN A 375 -6.71 -0.62 -8.78
N GLU A 376 -7.99 -0.95 -8.63
CA GLU A 376 -9.06 -0.56 -9.55
C GLU A 376 -9.69 0.75 -9.05
N PHE A 377 -10.01 1.66 -9.97
CA PHE A 377 -10.71 2.90 -9.60
C PHE A 377 -12.14 2.62 -9.18
N VAL A 378 -12.63 3.32 -8.16
CA VAL A 378 -14.07 3.32 -7.85
C VAL A 378 -14.80 4.05 -8.97
N LEU A 379 -15.94 3.50 -9.40
CA LEU A 379 -16.66 4.02 -10.57
C LEU A 379 -17.22 5.44 -10.33
N SER A 380 -17.64 5.76 -9.11
CA SER A 380 -18.12 7.11 -8.77
C SER A 380 -16.99 8.14 -8.93
N ARG A 381 -17.36 9.29 -9.50
CA ARG A 381 -16.51 10.47 -9.68
C ARG A 381 -17.11 11.71 -9.00
N ASP A 382 -17.95 11.47 -7.98
CA ASP A 382 -18.60 12.56 -7.25
C ASP A 382 -17.55 13.40 -6.53
N ALA A 383 -17.80 14.70 -6.43
CA ALA A 383 -16.98 15.59 -5.62
C ALA A 383 -17.01 15.16 -4.14
N PRO A 384 -16.00 15.53 -3.32
CA PRO A 384 -15.99 15.25 -1.90
C PRO A 384 -17.31 15.65 -1.20
N PHE A 385 -17.81 14.78 -0.32
CA PHE A 385 -18.99 15.06 0.49
C PHE A 385 -18.68 16.04 1.63
N ASP A 386 -19.70 16.72 2.16
CA ASP A 386 -19.54 17.57 3.35
C ASP A 386 -19.06 16.76 4.57
N ASP A 387 -19.54 15.51 4.71
CA ASP A 387 -19.03 14.54 5.68
C ASP A 387 -18.30 13.41 4.94
N MET A 388 -16.97 13.32 5.07
CA MET A 388 -16.18 12.24 4.45
C MET A 388 -16.65 10.84 4.91
N PHE A 389 -17.28 10.75 6.07
CA PHE A 389 -17.79 9.52 6.66
C PHE A 389 -19.27 9.28 6.35
N HIS A 390 -19.85 9.96 5.35
CA HIS A 390 -21.29 9.88 5.07
C HIS A 390 -21.80 8.44 4.92
N ASP A 391 -21.02 7.57 4.26
CA ASP A 391 -21.34 6.17 4.01
C ASP A 391 -20.63 5.18 4.95
N TRP A 392 -19.96 5.67 6.00
CA TRP A 392 -19.27 4.84 6.97
C TRP A 392 -20.21 4.38 8.08
N ASN A 393 -19.96 3.17 8.59
CA ASN A 393 -20.73 2.61 9.70
C ASN A 393 -20.39 3.33 11.01
N LEU A 394 -19.12 3.37 11.40
CA LEU A 394 -18.66 3.98 12.65
C LEU A 394 -19.53 3.58 13.86
N GLY A 395 -19.83 2.28 13.98
CA GLY A 395 -20.65 1.72 15.06
C GLY A 395 -22.14 2.07 15.04
N ARG A 396 -22.67 2.72 13.98
CA ARG A 396 -24.10 3.03 13.83
C ARG A 396 -24.97 1.77 13.74
N GLU A 397 -24.47 0.76 13.04
CA GLU A 397 -25.10 -0.54 12.84
C GLU A 397 -24.24 -1.66 13.44
N PRO A 398 -24.85 -2.71 13.99
CA PRO A 398 -24.12 -3.85 14.54
C PRO A 398 -23.38 -4.60 13.42
N VAL A 399 -22.19 -5.11 13.74
CA VAL A 399 -21.40 -5.98 12.86
C VAL A 399 -22.15 -7.30 12.63
N ARG A 400 -22.41 -7.65 11.37
CA ARG A 400 -23.14 -8.87 10.97
C ARG A 400 -22.27 -9.88 10.24
N GLY A 401 -21.00 -9.58 10.01
CA GLY A 401 -20.11 -10.39 9.18
C GLY A 401 -20.39 -10.19 7.70
N HIS A 402 -20.81 -8.98 7.28
CA HIS A 402 -21.05 -8.66 5.87
C HIS A 402 -19.74 -8.46 5.12
N VAL A 403 -19.00 -9.57 4.97
CA VAL A 403 -17.73 -9.67 4.27
C VAL A 403 -17.94 -10.43 2.98
N ILE A 404 -17.56 -9.83 1.87
CA ILE A 404 -17.70 -10.41 0.53
C ILE A 404 -16.34 -10.88 0.05
N ASP A 405 -16.30 -12.12 -0.42
CA ASP A 405 -15.12 -12.72 -1.03
C ASP A 405 -15.02 -12.32 -2.50
N GLU A 406 -14.80 -11.03 -2.73
CA GLU A 406 -14.54 -10.49 -4.07
C GLU A 406 -13.26 -11.12 -4.65
N PRO A 407 -13.29 -11.67 -5.87
CA PRO A 407 -12.08 -12.19 -6.49
C PRO A 407 -10.99 -11.12 -6.54
N PRO A 408 -9.73 -11.44 -6.19
CA PRO A 408 -8.66 -10.47 -6.30
C PRO A 408 -8.43 -10.07 -7.75
N TRP A 409 -7.94 -8.84 -7.97
CA TRP A 409 -7.83 -8.25 -9.30
C TRP A 409 -7.05 -9.14 -10.27
N TRP A 410 -5.95 -9.79 -9.87
CA TRP A 410 -5.20 -10.66 -10.78
C TRP A 410 -6.05 -11.82 -11.32
N ARG A 411 -6.95 -12.40 -10.51
CA ARG A 411 -7.88 -13.43 -11.00
C ARG A 411 -8.92 -12.88 -11.96
N LYS A 412 -9.44 -11.67 -11.73
CA LYS A 412 -10.38 -11.01 -12.65
C LYS A 412 -9.76 -10.82 -14.04
N TYR A 413 -8.46 -10.51 -14.08
CA TYR A 413 -7.70 -10.31 -15.31
C TYR A 413 -7.05 -11.58 -15.88
N GLY A 414 -7.30 -12.76 -15.28
CA GLY A 414 -6.72 -14.02 -15.75
C GLY A 414 -5.21 -14.11 -15.55
N LEU A 415 -4.68 -13.33 -14.62
CA LEU A 415 -3.27 -13.25 -14.29
C LEU A 415 -2.94 -14.20 -13.14
N PRO A 416 -1.77 -14.83 -13.15
CA PRO A 416 -1.42 -15.80 -12.14
C PRO A 416 -1.07 -15.05 -10.85
N ALA A 417 -1.38 -15.66 -9.71
CA ALA A 417 -1.06 -15.09 -8.40
C ALA A 417 0.45 -15.12 -8.10
N LEU A 418 1.21 -15.90 -8.87
CA LEU A 418 2.66 -16.00 -8.84
C LEU A 418 3.13 -16.13 -10.29
N PRO A 419 4.32 -15.66 -10.65
CA PRO A 419 4.89 -15.97 -11.97
C PRO A 419 4.90 -17.48 -12.25
N SER A 420 4.78 -17.86 -13.51
CA SER A 420 4.80 -19.25 -13.97
C SER A 420 5.76 -19.43 -15.14
N ALA A 421 6.04 -20.67 -15.53
CA ALA A 421 6.88 -20.93 -16.70
C ALA A 421 6.32 -20.33 -18.00
N THR A 422 4.99 -20.12 -18.08
CA THR A 422 4.33 -19.51 -19.26
C THR A 422 4.09 -18.01 -19.10
N GLN A 423 4.23 -17.47 -17.89
CA GLN A 423 4.06 -16.05 -17.56
C GLN A 423 5.22 -15.66 -16.63
N PRO A 424 6.41 -15.38 -17.21
CA PRO A 424 7.60 -15.14 -16.42
C PRO A 424 7.44 -13.90 -15.54
N PRO A 425 8.26 -13.76 -14.50
CA PRO A 425 8.23 -12.55 -13.70
C PRO A 425 8.60 -11.34 -14.55
N GLY A 426 7.96 -10.21 -14.32
CA GLY A 426 8.47 -8.91 -14.76
C GLY A 426 9.61 -8.45 -13.86
N GLY A 427 10.36 -7.43 -14.30
CA GLY A 427 11.50 -6.87 -13.55
C GLY A 427 11.18 -6.28 -12.17
N GLY A 428 9.93 -6.37 -11.73
CA GLY A 428 9.44 -5.87 -10.45
C GLY A 428 8.47 -6.82 -9.78
N GLY A 429 8.71 -8.13 -9.77
CA GLY A 429 8.04 -9.02 -8.79
C GLY A 429 6.67 -9.59 -9.20
N MET A 430 5.96 -8.92 -10.11
CA MET A 430 4.67 -9.33 -10.69
C MET A 430 4.89 -10.03 -12.04
N ALA A 431 4.03 -10.96 -12.45
CA ALA A 431 3.97 -11.39 -13.85
C ALA A 431 3.68 -10.20 -14.79
N ALA A 432 4.66 -9.82 -15.62
CA ALA A 432 4.43 -8.83 -16.67
C ALA A 432 3.65 -9.48 -17.80
N VAL A 433 2.71 -8.73 -18.39
CA VAL A 433 1.97 -9.17 -19.56
C VAL A 433 2.11 -8.17 -20.71
N PRO A 434 1.99 -8.60 -21.97
CA PRO A 434 1.89 -7.69 -23.10
C PRO A 434 0.68 -6.76 -22.95
N LEU A 435 0.86 -5.49 -23.33
CA LEU A 435 -0.20 -4.48 -23.36
C LEU A 435 -1.47 -4.96 -24.10
N SER A 436 -1.30 -5.71 -25.18
CA SER A 436 -2.39 -6.28 -25.98
C SER A 436 -3.29 -7.28 -25.23
N GLU A 437 -2.81 -7.87 -24.12
CA GLU A 437 -3.63 -8.73 -23.27
C GLU A 437 -4.65 -7.93 -22.46
N VAL A 438 -4.30 -6.71 -22.04
CA VAL A 438 -5.12 -5.88 -21.15
C VAL A 438 -5.82 -4.71 -21.84
N ALA A 439 -5.39 -4.33 -23.05
CA ALA A 439 -5.91 -3.17 -23.76
C ALA A 439 -6.13 -3.45 -25.25
N SER A 440 -6.91 -2.59 -25.91
CA SER A 440 -7.16 -2.63 -27.36
C SER A 440 -6.62 -1.35 -28.00
N TYR A 441 -5.91 -1.49 -29.12
CA TYR A 441 -5.38 -0.35 -29.86
C TYR A 441 -6.50 0.39 -30.60
N GLU A 442 -6.55 1.71 -30.46
CA GLU A 442 -7.56 2.57 -31.10
C GLU A 442 -6.97 3.44 -32.23
N GLY A 443 -5.67 3.33 -32.50
CA GLY A 443 -4.97 4.18 -33.47
C GLY A 443 -4.15 5.29 -32.80
N ASP A 444 -3.24 5.90 -33.56
CA ASP A 444 -2.45 7.08 -33.16
C ASP A 444 -1.79 6.98 -31.78
N GLY A 445 -1.24 5.79 -31.46
CA GLY A 445 -0.57 5.55 -30.18
C GLY A 445 -1.49 5.41 -28.96
N VAL A 446 -2.80 5.31 -29.16
CA VAL A 446 -3.80 5.20 -28.09
C VAL A 446 -4.23 3.75 -27.88
N TRP A 447 -4.20 3.31 -26.62
CA TRP A 447 -4.73 2.01 -26.20
C TRP A 447 -5.78 2.16 -25.10
N ARG A 448 -6.96 1.58 -25.30
CA ARG A 448 -8.04 1.55 -24.30
C ARG A 448 -7.97 0.28 -23.46
N VAL A 449 -7.85 0.44 -22.15
CA VAL A 449 -7.82 -0.69 -21.20
C VAL A 449 -9.19 -1.33 -21.09
N ARG A 450 -9.21 -2.67 -21.10
CA ARG A 450 -10.40 -3.47 -20.86
C ARG A 450 -10.64 -3.55 -19.35
N SER A 451 -11.76 -3.05 -18.86
CA SER A 451 -12.14 -3.29 -17.47
C SER A 451 -12.69 -4.72 -17.32
N ARG A 452 -12.31 -5.39 -16.24
CA ARG A 452 -12.88 -6.67 -15.78
C ARG A 452 -13.31 -6.63 -14.32
N ALA A 453 -13.38 -5.43 -13.75
CA ALA A 453 -13.47 -5.25 -12.30
C ALA A 453 -14.81 -5.74 -11.72
N ASN A 454 -15.85 -5.76 -12.54
CA ASN A 454 -17.23 -6.05 -12.17
C ASN A 454 -17.78 -7.36 -12.76
N ASP A 455 -17.06 -8.05 -13.66
CA ASP A 455 -17.50 -9.27 -14.36
C ASP A 455 -17.88 -10.43 -13.42
N TRP A 456 -17.46 -10.37 -12.17
CA TRP A 456 -17.77 -11.35 -11.14
C TRP A 456 -19.15 -11.11 -10.48
N MET A 457 -19.71 -9.90 -10.62
CA MET A 457 -21.03 -9.54 -10.08
C MET A 457 -22.18 -9.95 -11.00
N GLU A 458 -21.89 -10.28 -12.26
CA GLU A 458 -22.88 -10.71 -13.26
C GLU A 458 -23.15 -12.21 -13.26
N ARG A 459 -22.48 -12.97 -12.38
CA ARG A 459 -22.51 -14.45 -12.35
C ARG A 459 -23.42 -15.02 -11.29
#